data_AF-A0A2S8I5T1-F1
#
_entry.id   AF-A0A2S8I5T1-F1
#
_cell.length_a   1.000
_cell.length_b   1.000
_cell.length_c   1.000
_cell.angle_alpha   90.00
_cell.angle_beta   90.00
_cell.angle_gamma   90.00
#
_symmetry.space_group_name_H-M   'P 1'
#
loop_
_entity.id
_entity.type
_entity.pdbx_description
1 polymer ?
#
loop_
_entity_poly.entity_id
_entity_poly.type
_entity_poly.pdbx_seq_one_letter_code
_entity_poly.pdbx_strand_id
1 'polypeptide(L)'
;MMSTSNQAADAPEQPRTTGVYVYGIVPADVEAEDDAVGVDDSRVSTVRHGDIAALVSEISVDRPIGKPADLQAHAHLLDGVARVAPVLPLRFGAVLTDA
;
A
#
# COMPACT_ATOMS: atom_id res chain seq x y z
N MET A 1 -51.41 -0.44 -14.31
CA MET A 1 -50.35 -1.06 -15.15
C MET A 1 -49.07 -1.05 -14.34
N MET A 2 -48.40 -2.20 -14.31
CA MET A 2 -47.22 -2.58 -13.54
C MET A 2 -45.94 -1.80 -13.89
N SER A 3 -44.94 -2.01 -13.01
CA SER A 3 -43.47 -2.02 -13.25
C SER A 3 -42.73 -0.78 -12.75
N THR A 4 -42.27 -0.73 -11.49
CA THR A 4 -41.03 -1.30 -10.88
C THR A 4 -39.72 -0.59 -11.24
N SER A 5 -39.14 0.02 -10.20
CA SER A 5 -37.73 -0.04 -9.77
C SER A 5 -36.59 0.37 -10.70
N ASN A 6 -35.78 1.32 -10.22
CA ASN A 6 -34.33 1.15 -10.21
C ASN A 6 -33.72 1.78 -8.94
N GLN A 7 -33.84 1.08 -7.81
CA GLN A 7 -32.81 1.17 -6.77
C GLN A 7 -31.61 0.41 -7.31
N ALA A 8 -30.63 1.15 -7.85
CA ALA A 8 -29.30 0.61 -8.10
C ALA A 8 -28.64 0.41 -6.73
N ALA A 9 -28.88 -0.79 -6.19
CA ALA A 9 -28.18 -1.50 -5.15
C ALA A 9 -27.02 -0.75 -4.48
N ASP A 10 -27.28 -0.36 -3.24
CA ASP A 10 -26.31 -0.42 -2.15
C ASP A 10 -25.90 -1.91 -2.02
N ALA A 11 -25.00 -2.36 -2.90
CA ALA A 11 -24.43 -3.70 -2.79
C ALA A 11 -23.49 -3.65 -1.59
N PRO A 12 -23.62 -4.55 -0.60
CA PRO A 12 -22.67 -4.58 0.50
C PRO A 12 -21.28 -4.77 -0.10
N GLU A 13 -20.38 -3.81 0.15
CA GLU A 13 -18.97 -3.98 -0.15
C GLU A 13 -18.55 -5.31 0.47
N GLN A 14 -18.25 -6.29 -0.38
CA GLN A 14 -17.77 -7.58 0.10
C GLN A 14 -16.56 -7.28 1.00
N PRO A 15 -16.42 -7.95 2.16
CA PRO A 15 -15.30 -7.70 3.05
C PRO A 15 -14.00 -7.95 2.26
N ARG A 16 -13.37 -6.86 1.83
CA ARG A 16 -12.09 -6.88 1.14
C ARG A 16 -11.09 -7.33 2.17
N THR A 17 -10.45 -8.47 1.94
CA THR A 17 -9.34 -8.86 2.79
C THR A 17 -8.22 -7.86 2.50
N THR A 18 -7.97 -6.94 3.42
CA THR A 18 -6.93 -5.91 3.28
C THR A 18 -5.66 -6.38 3.98
N GLY A 19 -4.53 -6.08 3.34
CA GLY A 19 -3.20 -6.32 3.88
C GLY A 19 -2.38 -5.05 3.86
N VAL A 20 -1.40 -4.96 4.75
CA VAL A 20 -0.42 -3.89 4.79
C VAL A 20 0.81 -4.36 4.03
N TYR A 21 1.06 -3.77 2.87
CA TYR A 21 2.30 -3.96 2.12
C TYR A 21 3.39 -3.07 2.72
N VAL A 22 4.54 -3.65 3.09
CA VAL A 22 5.67 -2.91 3.67
C VAL A 22 6.81 -2.85 2.68
N TYR A 23 7.23 -1.62 2.33
CA TYR A 23 8.30 -1.40 1.36
C TYR A 23 9.68 -1.44 2.02
N GLY A 24 9.81 -0.77 3.16
CA GLY A 24 11.09 -0.58 3.82
C GLY A 24 10.94 0.12 5.17
N ILE A 25 12.02 0.10 5.95
CA ILE A 25 12.13 0.80 7.22
C ILE A 25 13.06 2.01 7.06
N VAL A 26 12.65 3.14 7.59
CA VAL A 26 13.34 4.44 7.53
C VAL A 26 13.44 5.06 8.92
N PRO A 27 14.28 6.08 9.14
CA PRO A 27 14.22 6.92 10.34
C PRO A 27 12.83 7.54 10.56
N ALA A 28 12.44 7.77 11.82
CA ALA A 28 11.09 8.22 12.19
C ALA A 28 10.71 9.63 11.68
N ASP A 29 11.66 10.45 11.27
CA ASP A 29 11.44 11.79 10.71
C ASP A 29 11.22 11.78 9.19
N VAL A 30 11.34 10.62 8.53
CA VAL A 30 11.00 10.44 7.12
C VAL A 30 9.48 10.33 6.96
N GLU A 31 8.94 11.09 6.01
CA GLU A 31 7.54 11.06 5.61
C GLU A 31 7.43 10.68 4.13
N ALA A 32 6.33 10.02 3.77
CA ALA A 32 6.01 9.77 2.37
C ALA A 32 5.50 11.06 1.73
N GLU A 33 5.91 11.33 0.48
CA GLU A 33 5.34 12.43 -0.30
C GLU A 33 3.85 12.18 -0.58
N ASP A 34 3.04 13.22 -0.64
CA ASP A 34 1.59 13.11 -0.81
C ASP A 34 1.17 12.44 -2.13
N ASP A 35 2.04 12.49 -3.13
CA ASP A 35 1.94 11.90 -4.45
C ASP A 35 2.77 10.63 -4.62
N ALA A 36 3.38 10.11 -3.53
CA ALA A 36 4.10 8.84 -3.57
C ALA A 36 3.14 7.70 -3.92
N VAL A 37 3.44 7.04 -5.04
CA VAL A 37 2.64 5.93 -5.57
C VAL A 37 3.34 4.60 -5.27
N GLY A 38 2.61 3.72 -4.60
CA GLY A 38 3.04 2.38 -4.23
C GLY A 38 2.65 1.30 -5.25
N VAL A 39 2.75 0.05 -4.81
CA VAL A 39 2.23 -1.11 -5.54
C VAL A 39 0.73 -0.93 -5.79
N ASP A 40 0.28 -1.29 -7.00
CA ASP A 40 -1.13 -1.16 -7.43
C ASP A 40 -1.72 0.24 -7.34
N ASP A 41 -0.90 1.26 -7.62
CA ASP A 41 -1.29 2.66 -7.52
C ASP A 41 -1.78 3.06 -6.12
N SER A 42 -1.37 2.30 -5.09
CA SER A 42 -1.80 2.52 -3.73
C SER A 42 -1.08 3.72 -3.12
N ARG A 43 -1.80 4.49 -2.30
CA ARG A 43 -1.20 5.58 -1.53
C ARG A 43 -0.14 5.01 -0.58
N VAL A 44 1.02 5.67 -0.51
CA VAL A 44 2.06 5.35 0.47
C VAL A 44 1.84 6.20 1.71
N SER A 45 2.02 5.60 2.88
CA SER A 45 2.01 6.26 4.18
C SER A 45 3.14 5.73 5.07
N THR A 46 3.33 6.36 6.21
CA THR A 46 4.32 5.92 7.21
C THR A 46 3.65 5.50 8.51
N VAL A 47 4.07 4.36 9.05
CA VAL A 47 3.71 3.92 10.41
C VAL A 47 4.93 4.07 11.31
N ARG A 48 4.87 4.94 12.31
CA ARG A 48 6.00 5.24 13.20
C ARG A 48 6.03 4.32 14.42
N HIS A 49 7.23 3.94 14.84
CA HIS A 49 7.48 3.21 16.09
C HIS A 49 8.86 3.57 16.67
N GLY A 50 8.87 4.34 17.76
CA GLY A 50 10.12 4.83 18.36
C GLY A 50 10.90 5.69 17.36
N ASP A 51 12.15 5.33 17.12
CA ASP A 51 13.09 6.07 16.26
C ASP A 51 13.03 5.67 14.78
N ILE A 52 12.12 4.76 14.41
CA ILE A 52 11.93 4.28 13.04
C ILE A 52 10.50 4.45 12.54
N ALA A 53 10.33 4.39 11.23
CA ALA A 53 9.04 4.29 10.57
C ALA A 53 9.07 3.23 9.47
N ALA A 54 7.93 2.60 9.21
CA ALA A 54 7.71 1.73 8.08
C ALA A 54 7.00 2.50 6.97
N LEU A 55 7.51 2.41 5.74
CA LEU A 55 6.79 2.84 4.54
C LEU A 55 5.81 1.74 4.16
N VAL A 56 4.52 2.08 4.07
CA VAL A 56 3.46 1.11 3.86
C VAL A 56 2.40 1.57 2.87
N SER A 57 1.66 0.62 2.32
CA SER A 57 0.40 0.86 1.61
C SER A 57 -0.62 -0.18 2.04
N GLU A 58 -1.87 0.23 2.19
CA GLU A 58 -2.99 -0.70 2.26
C GLU A 58 -3.30 -1.23 0.87
N ILE A 59 -3.41 -2.55 0.75
CA ILE A 59 -3.70 -3.22 -0.52
C ILE A 59 -4.81 -4.27 -0.32
N SER A 60 -5.57 -4.54 -1.39
CA SER A 60 -6.43 -5.74 -1.42
C SER A 60 -5.57 -6.97 -1.66
N VAL A 61 -5.76 -8.02 -0.85
CA VAL A 61 -5.11 -9.33 -1.05
C VAL A 61 -5.96 -10.30 -1.89
N ASP A 62 -7.12 -9.83 -2.38
CA ASP A 62 -8.00 -10.63 -3.26
C ASP A 62 -7.44 -10.76 -4.69
N ARG A 63 -6.41 -9.98 -5.01
CA ARG A 63 -5.66 -10.03 -6.28
C ARG A 63 -4.24 -10.54 -6.09
N PRO A 64 -3.67 -11.27 -7.07
CA PRO A 64 -2.27 -11.67 -7.02
C PRO A 64 -1.36 -10.44 -7.04
N ILE A 65 -0.51 -10.34 -6.03
CA ILE A 65 0.64 -9.42 -6.00
C ILE A 65 1.78 -10.08 -6.77
N GLY A 66 2.49 -9.31 -7.60
CA GLY A 66 3.69 -9.81 -8.28
C GLY A 66 3.69 -9.61 -9.78
N LYS A 67 2.93 -8.64 -10.29
CA LYS A 67 3.13 -8.18 -11.66
C LYS A 67 4.49 -7.50 -11.77
N PRO A 68 5.13 -7.51 -12.95
CA PRO A 68 6.36 -6.74 -13.17
C PRO A 68 6.22 -5.25 -12.81
N ALA A 69 5.04 -4.67 -13.04
CA ALA A 69 4.73 -3.29 -12.65
C ALA A 69 4.77 -3.08 -11.13
N ASP A 70 4.30 -4.06 -10.33
CA ASP A 70 4.34 -3.97 -8.87
C ASP A 70 5.80 -3.95 -8.37
N LEU A 71 6.66 -4.79 -8.95
CA LEU A 71 8.08 -4.81 -8.61
C LEU A 71 8.78 -3.49 -8.96
N GLN A 72 8.45 -2.91 -10.12
CA GLN A 72 8.97 -1.62 -10.54
C GLN A 72 8.51 -0.49 -9.60
N ALA A 73 7.23 -0.46 -9.22
CA ALA A 73 6.71 0.53 -8.28
C ALA A 73 7.41 0.42 -6.91
N HIS A 74 7.57 -0.80 -6.39
CA HIS A 74 8.30 -1.06 -5.16
C HIS A 74 9.76 -0.55 -5.21
N ALA A 75 10.48 -0.85 -6.29
CA ALA A 75 11.86 -0.40 -6.46
C ALA A 75 11.95 1.12 -6.62
N HIS A 76 11.07 1.73 -7.43
CA HIS A 76 11.05 3.17 -7.66
C HIS A 76 10.83 3.97 -6.38
N LEU A 77 9.89 3.52 -5.54
CA LEU A 77 9.64 4.15 -4.25
C LEU A 77 10.89 4.13 -3.35
N LEU A 78 11.54 2.96 -3.24
CA LEU A 78 12.74 2.80 -2.42
C LEU A 78 13.93 3.57 -2.97
N ASP A 79 14.10 3.63 -4.30
CA ASP A 79 15.14 4.42 -4.97
C ASP A 79 14.93 5.93 -4.75
N GLY A 80 13.68 6.39 -4.69
CA GLY A 80 13.34 7.78 -4.34
C GLY A 80 13.75 8.11 -2.92
N VAL A 81 13.33 7.28 -1.96
CA VAL A 81 13.64 7.45 -0.54
C VAL A 81 15.16 7.40 -0.28
N ALA A 82 15.86 6.45 -0.91
CA ALA A 82 17.31 6.27 -0.73
C ALA A 82 18.15 7.49 -1.17
N ARG A 83 17.59 8.39 -1.99
CA ARG A 83 18.27 9.63 -2.40
C ARG A 83 18.31 10.68 -1.29
N VAL A 84 17.39 10.61 -0.34
CA VAL A 84 17.20 11.64 0.69
C VAL A 84 17.42 11.13 2.11
N ALA A 85 17.23 9.83 2.36
CA ALA A 85 17.41 9.21 3.67
C ALA A 85 17.87 7.75 3.58
N PRO A 86 18.51 7.20 4.62
CA PRO A 86 18.78 5.78 4.71
C PRO A 86 17.48 4.96 4.73
N VAL A 87 17.47 3.83 4.02
CA VAL A 87 16.36 2.88 4.00
C VAL A 87 16.87 1.46 4.14
N LEU A 88 16.22 0.66 4.98
CA LEU A 88 16.35 -0.79 5.02
C LEU A 88 15.24 -1.39 4.14
N PRO A 89 15.54 -1.80 2.89
CA PRO A 89 14.53 -2.32 1.99
C PRO A 89 14.05 -3.69 2.46
N LEU A 90 12.73 -3.90 2.47
CA LEU A 90 12.14 -5.22 2.66
C LEU A 90 12.05 -5.92 1.30
N ARG A 91 12.10 -7.26 1.32
CA ARG A 91 11.89 -8.05 0.10
C ARG A 91 10.52 -7.73 -0.52
N PHE A 92 10.47 -7.72 -1.84
CA PHE A 92 9.21 -7.59 -2.57
C PHE A 92 8.17 -8.64 -2.10
N GLY A 93 6.91 -8.22 -1.95
CA GLY A 93 5.82 -9.06 -1.46
C GLY A 93 5.77 -9.22 0.07
N ALA A 94 6.32 -8.28 0.83
CA ALA A 94 6.21 -8.26 2.29
C ALA A 94 4.84 -7.72 2.73
N VAL A 95 3.84 -8.59 2.78
CA VAL A 95 2.48 -8.26 3.21
C VAL A 95 2.21 -8.83 4.60
N LEU A 96 1.66 -7.98 5.47
CA LEU A 96 1.26 -8.33 6.83
C LEU A 96 -0.23 -8.07 6.99
N THR A 97 -0.91 -8.88 7.77
CA THR A 97 -2.26 -8.60 8.26
C THR A 97 -2.16 -7.93 9.63
N ASP A 98 -3.27 -7.35 10.08
CA ASP A 98 -3.43 -7.16 11.52
C ASP A 98 -3.62 -8.52 12.23
N ALA A 99 -3.56 -8.49 13.55
CA ALA A 99 -3.63 -9.66 14.42
C ALA A 99 -5.02 -9.83 15.04
#